data_AF-A0A7V6P824-F1
#
_entry.id   AF-A0A7V6P824-F1
#
_cell.length_a   1.000
_cell.length_b   1.000
_cell.length_c   1.000
_cell.angle_alpha   90.00
_cell.angle_beta   90.00
_cell.angle_gamma   90.00
#
_symmetry.space_group_name_H-M   'P 1'
#
loop_
_entity.id
_entity.type
_entity.pdbx_description
1 polymer ?
#
loop_
_entity_poly.entity_id
_entity_poly.type
_entity_poly.pdbx_seq_one_letter_code
_entity_poly.pdbx_strand_id
1 'polypeptide(L)'
;LDPGRDTLANVDAYGRAVPSARYMGGREFDLMTEGLSVPPAAELPDVVARVLERQIMALPSAVPGCGPYPHSSLRWINAETATDAERHVAACVYAALMTETCLRLLGADGPVIVEGPFAGNVTYLEALANFTGRDVEAVTGSTGTALGAGLLAGATVPEKHGRIFKPGSDTYAAYRRQWLANTA
;
A
#
# COMPACT_ATOMS: atom_id res chain seq x y z
N LEU A 1 -8.40 18.65 -0.92
CA LEU A 1 -8.82 17.34 -1.47
C LEU A 1 -9.08 17.53 -2.96
N ASP A 2 -8.61 16.60 -3.77
CA ASP A 2 -8.83 16.55 -5.21
C ASP A 2 -9.87 15.46 -5.54
N PRO A 3 -11.12 15.82 -5.89
CA PRO A 3 -12.16 14.84 -6.19
C PRO A 3 -11.88 14.06 -7.47
N GLY A 4 -11.04 14.57 -8.39
CA GLY A 4 -10.61 13.87 -9.59
C GLY A 4 -9.59 12.76 -9.33
N ARG A 5 -9.20 12.55 -8.07
CA ARG A 5 -8.22 11.54 -7.64
C ARG A 5 -8.73 10.69 -6.46
N ASP A 6 -10.04 10.47 -6.42
CA ASP A 6 -10.75 9.66 -5.42
C ASP A 6 -10.47 10.05 -3.96
N THR A 7 -10.38 11.37 -3.72
CA THR A 7 -10.34 11.92 -2.35
C THR A 7 -11.67 12.55 -1.95
N LEU A 8 -12.07 12.35 -0.70
CA LEU A 8 -13.33 12.79 -0.11
C LEU A 8 -13.17 13.05 1.39
N ALA A 9 -14.19 13.64 2.02
CA ALA A 9 -14.26 13.76 3.47
C ALA A 9 -15.31 12.78 4.02
N ASN A 10 -14.85 11.83 4.84
CA ASN A 10 -15.74 11.05 5.72
C ASN A 10 -16.03 11.86 7.00
N VAL A 11 -16.87 11.30 7.86
CA VAL A 11 -17.23 11.93 9.14
C VAL A 11 -16.98 10.92 10.26
N ASP A 12 -16.30 11.34 11.33
CA ASP A 12 -16.09 10.50 12.50
C ASP A 12 -17.31 10.47 13.45
N ALA A 13 -17.23 9.66 14.51
CA ALA A 13 -18.31 9.52 15.49
C ALA A 13 -18.67 10.82 16.24
N TYR A 14 -17.82 11.85 16.16
CA TYR A 14 -18.02 13.16 16.79
C TYR A 14 -18.46 14.24 15.79
N GLY A 15 -18.75 13.87 14.54
CA GLY A 15 -19.20 14.81 13.51
C GLY A 15 -18.06 15.60 12.85
N ARG A 16 -16.79 15.23 13.08
CA ARG A 16 -15.64 15.94 12.50
C ARG A 16 -15.30 15.35 11.14
N ALA A 17 -14.87 16.21 10.22
CA ALA A 17 -14.43 15.80 8.89
C ALA A 17 -13.12 14.99 8.96
N VAL A 18 -13.09 13.86 8.26
CA VAL A 18 -11.93 12.97 8.14
C VAL A 18 -11.54 12.87 6.66
N PRO A 19 -10.47 13.56 6.23
CA PRO A 19 -9.89 13.40 4.90
C PRO A 19 -9.65 11.93 4.58
N SER A 20 -10.11 11.47 3.43
CA SER A 20 -10.03 10.06 3.01
C SER A 20 -9.71 9.97 1.53
N ALA A 21 -8.86 9.01 1.17
CA ALA A 21 -8.50 8.68 -0.20
C ALA A 21 -8.73 7.18 -0.39
N ARG A 22 -9.21 6.78 -1.56
CA ARG A 22 -9.58 5.39 -1.84
C ARG A 22 -9.04 4.96 -3.18
N TYR A 23 -8.79 3.66 -3.31
CA TYR A 23 -8.56 2.96 -4.56
C TYR A 23 -8.90 1.48 -4.34
N MET A 24 -8.96 0.69 -5.41
CA MET A 24 -9.38 -0.71 -5.34
C MET A 24 -8.20 -1.63 -5.01
N GLY A 25 -7.42 -1.32 -3.96
CA GLY A 25 -6.12 -1.95 -3.72
C GLY A 25 -6.11 -3.47 -3.61
N GLY A 26 -7.10 -4.07 -2.94
CA GLY A 26 -7.23 -5.53 -2.91
C GLY A 26 -7.48 -6.12 -4.31
N ARG A 27 -8.42 -5.54 -5.07
CA ARG A 27 -8.76 -6.00 -6.42
C ARG A 27 -7.61 -5.81 -7.41
N GLU A 28 -6.91 -4.69 -7.33
CA GLU A 28 -5.73 -4.43 -8.17
C GLU A 28 -4.61 -5.43 -7.90
N PHE A 29 -4.38 -5.75 -6.61
CA PHE A 29 -3.40 -6.75 -6.22
C PHE A 29 -3.78 -8.15 -6.70
N ASP A 30 -5.05 -8.55 -6.54
CA ASP A 30 -5.55 -9.83 -7.04
C ASP A 30 -5.34 -9.97 -8.55
N LEU A 31 -5.70 -8.93 -9.33
CA LEU A 31 -5.53 -8.93 -10.78
C LEU A 31 -4.06 -9.05 -11.22
N MET A 32 -3.14 -8.43 -10.50
CA MET A 32 -1.71 -8.49 -10.84
C MET A 32 -1.05 -9.79 -10.39
N THR A 33 -1.58 -10.44 -9.34
CA THR A 33 -0.97 -11.61 -8.72
C THR A 33 -1.66 -12.92 -9.07
N GLU A 34 -2.74 -12.88 -9.87
CA GLU A 34 -3.44 -14.07 -10.33
C GLU A 34 -2.50 -15.05 -11.03
N GLY A 35 -2.43 -16.28 -10.51
CA GLY A 35 -1.57 -17.34 -11.04
C GLY A 35 -0.08 -17.18 -10.75
N LEU A 36 0.36 -16.13 -10.06
CA LEU A 36 1.77 -15.94 -9.71
C LEU A 36 2.18 -16.77 -8.50
N SER A 37 3.42 -17.28 -8.53
CA SER A 37 4.04 -17.90 -7.36
C SER A 37 4.49 -16.85 -6.34
N VAL A 38 4.20 -17.10 -5.07
CA VAL A 38 4.72 -16.30 -3.95
C VAL A 38 6.13 -16.82 -3.61
N PRO A 39 7.16 -15.95 -3.55
CA PRO A 39 8.50 -16.39 -3.17
C PRO A 39 8.51 -16.97 -1.74
N PRO A 40 9.27 -18.04 -1.48
CA PRO A 40 9.50 -18.53 -0.13
C PRO A 40 10.10 -17.44 0.77
N ALA A 41 9.76 -17.44 2.05
CA ALA A 41 10.21 -16.41 2.99
C ALA A 41 11.74 -16.25 3.06
N ALA A 42 12.49 -17.34 2.86
CA ALA A 42 13.95 -17.32 2.84
C ALA A 42 14.55 -16.62 1.61
N GLU A 43 13.84 -16.63 0.47
CA GLU A 43 14.28 -16.04 -0.79
C GLU A 43 13.74 -14.63 -1.00
N LEU A 44 12.70 -14.25 -0.25
CA LEU A 44 12.00 -12.97 -0.39
C LEU A 44 12.94 -11.76 -0.36
N PRO A 45 13.92 -11.63 0.56
CA PRO A 45 14.83 -10.47 0.57
C PRO A 45 15.62 -10.31 -0.72
N ASP A 46 16.10 -11.42 -1.30
CA ASP A 46 16.87 -11.39 -2.56
C ASP A 46 15.97 -11.05 -3.75
N VAL A 47 14.72 -11.54 -3.76
CA VAL A 47 13.74 -11.19 -4.80
C VAL A 47 13.40 -9.70 -4.73
N VAL A 48 13.19 -9.15 -3.52
CA VAL A 48 12.98 -7.71 -3.31
C VAL A 48 14.16 -6.90 -3.81
N ALA A 49 15.38 -7.28 -3.45
CA ALA A 49 16.59 -6.61 -3.92
C ALA A 49 16.67 -6.58 -5.45
N ARG A 50 16.42 -7.70 -6.13
CA ARG A 50 16.41 -7.77 -7.61
C ARG A 50 15.32 -6.92 -8.24
N VAL A 51 14.10 -6.93 -7.69
CA VAL A 51 12.99 -6.09 -8.19
C VAL A 51 13.33 -4.61 -8.10
N LEU A 52 13.90 -4.19 -6.97
CA LEU A 52 14.33 -2.81 -6.76
C LEU A 52 15.51 -2.46 -7.66
N GLU A 53 16.53 -3.29 -7.77
CA GLU A 53 17.72 -3.03 -8.61
C GLU A 53 17.35 -2.95 -10.10
N ARG A 54 16.57 -3.92 -10.60
CA ARG A 54 16.14 -3.98 -12.01
C ARG A 54 14.99 -3.02 -12.33
N GLN A 55 14.46 -2.31 -11.33
CA GLN A 55 13.35 -1.37 -11.49
C GLN A 55 12.14 -2.03 -12.16
N ILE A 56 11.79 -3.24 -11.72
CA ILE A 56 10.60 -3.98 -12.23
C ILE A 56 9.37 -3.33 -11.60
N MET A 57 8.51 -2.71 -12.40
CA MET A 57 7.40 -1.88 -11.89
C MET A 57 6.07 -2.25 -12.53
N ALA A 58 5.03 -2.31 -11.70
CA ALA A 58 3.68 -2.06 -12.17
C ALA A 58 3.39 -0.55 -12.06
N LEU A 59 2.73 0.02 -13.07
CA LEU A 59 2.26 1.40 -13.09
C LEU A 59 0.73 1.42 -13.05
N PRO A 60 0.12 2.45 -12.45
CA PRO A 60 -1.31 2.49 -12.25
C PRO A 60 -2.05 2.87 -13.54
N SER A 61 -3.34 2.55 -13.68
CA SER A 61 -4.19 1.85 -12.72
C SER A 61 -4.56 0.46 -13.20
N ALA A 62 -4.46 -0.55 -12.33
CA ALA A 62 -4.97 -1.90 -12.64
C ALA A 62 -6.49 -1.98 -12.67
N VAL A 63 -7.18 -1.05 -11.99
CA VAL A 63 -8.63 -0.87 -12.11
C VAL A 63 -8.89 0.59 -12.53
N PRO A 64 -9.12 0.84 -13.85
CA PRO A 64 -9.39 2.19 -14.35
C PRO A 64 -10.66 2.80 -13.75
N GLY A 65 -10.74 4.14 -13.75
CA GLY A 65 -11.91 4.89 -13.30
C GLY A 65 -12.00 5.14 -11.79
N CYS A 66 -11.02 4.67 -11.01
CA CYS A 66 -10.93 4.92 -9.57
C CYS A 66 -9.48 5.14 -9.13
N GLY A 67 -9.30 5.50 -7.87
CA GLY A 67 -8.00 5.67 -7.26
C GLY A 67 -7.31 7.00 -7.57
N PRO A 68 -6.06 7.15 -7.12
CA PRO A 68 -5.28 8.36 -7.34
C PRO A 68 -4.88 8.57 -8.81
N TYR A 69 -5.12 7.61 -9.71
CA TYR A 69 -4.82 7.69 -11.14
C TYR A 69 -5.96 7.10 -11.98
N PRO A 70 -7.15 7.73 -12.01
CA PRO A 70 -8.35 7.11 -12.57
C PRO A 70 -8.36 7.04 -14.11
N HIS A 71 -7.50 7.83 -14.77
CA HIS A 71 -7.45 7.92 -16.24
C HIS A 71 -6.33 7.09 -16.87
N SER A 72 -5.59 6.32 -16.08
CA SER A 72 -4.51 5.47 -16.57
C SER A 72 -4.91 3.99 -16.54
N SER A 73 -4.04 3.15 -17.11
CA SER A 73 -4.21 1.70 -17.20
C SER A 73 -2.92 0.99 -16.81
N LEU A 74 -3.03 -0.23 -16.29
CA LEU A 74 -1.87 -1.03 -15.88
C LEU A 74 -0.85 -1.16 -17.00
N ARG A 75 0.39 -0.83 -16.68
CA ARG A 75 1.56 -1.08 -17.53
C ARG A 75 2.67 -1.66 -16.67
N TRP A 76 3.43 -2.58 -17.26
CA TRP A 76 4.62 -3.12 -16.62
C TRP A 76 5.87 -2.53 -17.25
N ILE A 77 6.87 -2.23 -16.43
CA ILE A 77 8.20 -1.78 -16.85
C ILE A 77 9.23 -2.82 -16.42
N ASN A 78 10.15 -3.15 -17.32
CA ASN A 78 11.25 -4.10 -17.11
C ASN A 78 10.78 -5.50 -16.66
N ALA A 79 9.56 -5.90 -17.03
CA ALA A 79 8.92 -7.12 -16.56
C ALA A 79 8.89 -8.26 -17.59
N GLU A 80 9.47 -8.05 -18.78
CA GLU A 80 9.47 -9.02 -19.88
C GLU A 80 10.20 -10.31 -19.51
N THR A 81 11.27 -10.18 -18.73
CA THR A 81 12.09 -11.30 -18.20
C THR A 81 11.95 -11.48 -16.69
N ALA A 82 10.92 -10.85 -16.09
CA ALA A 82 10.66 -11.00 -14.67
C ALA A 82 10.03 -12.36 -14.37
N THR A 83 10.49 -13.01 -13.31
CA THR A 83 9.86 -14.24 -12.83
C THR A 83 8.52 -13.93 -12.16
N ASP A 84 7.67 -14.94 -11.94
CA ASP A 84 6.40 -14.78 -11.22
C ASP A 84 6.60 -14.20 -9.82
N ALA A 85 7.64 -14.67 -9.11
CA ALA A 85 8.01 -14.16 -7.81
C ALA A 85 8.40 -12.67 -7.85
N GLU A 86 9.14 -12.25 -8.88
CA GLU A 86 9.52 -10.84 -9.08
C GLU A 86 8.30 -9.98 -9.41
N ARG A 87 7.37 -10.47 -10.24
CA ARG A 87 6.10 -9.78 -10.53
C ARG A 87 5.20 -9.67 -9.31
N HIS A 88 5.13 -10.72 -8.48
CA HIS A 88 4.39 -10.71 -7.22
C HIS A 88 4.95 -9.64 -6.28
N VAL A 89 6.27 -9.62 -6.09
CA VAL A 89 6.94 -8.60 -5.26
C VAL A 89 6.73 -7.19 -5.82
N ALA A 90 6.83 -6.99 -7.13
CA ALA A 90 6.56 -5.71 -7.77
C ALA A 90 5.10 -5.26 -7.55
N ALA A 91 4.12 -6.17 -7.55
CA ALA A 91 2.73 -5.87 -7.20
C ALA A 91 2.57 -5.43 -5.72
N CYS A 92 3.33 -6.03 -4.79
CA CYS A 92 3.36 -5.58 -3.39
C CYS A 92 3.92 -4.16 -3.25
N VAL A 93 5.02 -3.86 -3.95
CA VAL A 93 5.65 -2.54 -3.96
C VAL A 93 4.74 -1.50 -4.62
N TYR A 94 4.05 -1.86 -5.70
CA TYR A 94 3.02 -1.03 -6.34
C TYR A 94 1.90 -0.66 -5.36
N ALA A 95 1.35 -1.62 -4.63
CA ALA A 95 0.31 -1.36 -3.66
C ALA A 95 0.78 -0.34 -2.60
N ALA A 96 2.03 -0.42 -2.15
CA ALA A 96 2.62 0.54 -1.23
C ALA A 96 2.75 1.95 -1.83
N LEU A 97 3.12 2.08 -3.10
CA LEU A 97 3.19 3.38 -3.81
C LEU A 97 1.81 4.01 -4.04
N MET A 98 0.80 3.19 -4.32
CA MET A 98 -0.59 3.64 -4.42
C MET A 98 -1.09 4.15 -3.06
N THR A 99 -0.83 3.41 -1.97
CA THR A 99 -1.14 3.86 -0.61
C THR A 99 -0.39 5.14 -0.23
N GLU A 100 0.91 5.24 -0.51
CA GLU A 100 1.69 6.45 -0.24
C GLU A 100 1.16 7.65 -1.02
N THR A 101 0.79 7.45 -2.29
CA THR A 101 0.16 8.50 -3.11
C THR A 101 -1.15 8.97 -2.47
N CYS A 102 -1.99 8.06 -2.01
CA CYS A 102 -3.22 8.38 -1.29
C CYS A 102 -2.93 9.20 -0.02
N LEU A 103 -1.98 8.77 0.82
CA LEU A 103 -1.59 9.50 2.04
C LEU A 103 -1.08 10.90 1.74
N ARG A 104 -0.28 11.06 0.67
CA ARG A 104 0.23 12.36 0.23
C ARG A 104 -0.88 13.29 -0.26
N LEU A 105 -1.86 12.77 -0.98
CA LEU A 105 -3.03 13.56 -1.42
C LEU A 105 -3.87 14.08 -0.25
N LEU A 106 -3.84 13.37 0.88
CA LEU A 106 -4.51 13.79 2.12
C LEU A 106 -3.67 14.75 2.96
N GLY A 107 -2.39 14.95 2.62
CA GLY A 107 -1.45 15.70 3.46
C GLY A 107 -1.21 15.02 4.82
N ALA A 108 -1.31 13.69 4.88
CA ALA A 108 -1.18 12.95 6.13
C ALA A 108 0.26 12.97 6.66
N ASP A 109 0.46 13.38 7.91
CA ASP A 109 1.76 13.51 8.60
C ASP A 109 1.88 12.62 9.86
N GLY A 110 0.77 12.10 10.39
CA GLY A 110 0.73 11.22 11.55
C GLY A 110 1.17 9.76 11.30
N PRO A 111 1.00 8.87 12.29
CA PRO A 111 1.37 7.45 12.19
C PRO A 111 0.55 6.73 11.10
N VAL A 112 1.15 5.69 10.50
CA VAL A 112 0.48 4.86 9.49
C VAL A 112 0.09 3.52 10.12
N ILE A 113 -1.20 3.29 10.30
CA ILE A 113 -1.72 2.01 10.79
C ILE A 113 -2.29 1.23 9.59
N VAL A 114 -1.85 -0.01 9.44
CA VAL A 114 -2.31 -0.93 8.39
C VAL A 114 -3.10 -2.07 9.04
N GLU A 115 -4.35 -2.20 8.63
CA GLU A 115 -5.24 -3.30 8.99
C GLU A 115 -5.61 -4.14 7.75
N GLY A 116 -6.32 -5.25 8.00
CA GLY A 116 -6.82 -6.14 6.95
C GLY A 116 -5.73 -7.05 6.37
N PRO A 117 -5.98 -7.71 5.22
CA PRO A 117 -5.07 -8.70 4.66
C PRO A 117 -3.64 -8.18 4.39
N PHE A 118 -3.50 -6.91 4.00
CA PHE A 118 -2.19 -6.30 3.77
C PHE A 118 -1.34 -6.14 5.04
N ALA A 119 -1.92 -6.21 6.24
CA ALA A 119 -1.15 -6.25 7.49
C ALA A 119 -0.30 -7.53 7.63
N GLY A 120 -0.54 -8.56 6.81
CA GLY A 120 0.31 -9.74 6.70
C GLY A 120 1.37 -9.69 5.59
N ASN A 121 1.35 -8.66 4.73
CA ASN A 121 2.24 -8.56 3.58
C ASN A 121 3.50 -7.75 3.95
N VAL A 122 4.55 -8.47 4.33
CA VAL A 122 5.82 -7.88 4.80
C VAL A 122 6.44 -6.94 3.76
N THR A 123 6.46 -7.33 2.47
CA THR A 123 7.00 -6.51 1.38
C THR A 123 6.26 -5.19 1.24
N TYR A 124 4.92 -5.22 1.29
CA TYR A 124 4.09 -4.01 1.25
C TYR A 124 4.39 -3.08 2.44
N LEU A 125 4.48 -3.63 3.66
CA LEU A 125 4.69 -2.87 4.88
C LEU A 125 6.07 -2.20 4.93
N GLU A 126 7.12 -2.94 4.55
CA GLU A 126 8.48 -2.41 4.45
C GLU A 126 8.58 -1.33 3.38
N ALA A 127 8.00 -1.57 2.19
CA ALA A 127 7.98 -0.58 1.12
C ALA A 127 7.22 0.69 1.56
N LEU A 128 6.06 0.55 2.20
CA LEU A 128 5.26 1.69 2.66
C LEU A 128 5.99 2.52 3.71
N ALA A 129 6.67 1.88 4.67
CA ALA A 129 7.47 2.59 5.67
C ALA A 129 8.57 3.42 5.01
N ASN A 130 9.29 2.84 4.04
CA ASN A 130 10.36 3.53 3.31
C ASN A 130 9.83 4.66 2.40
N PHE A 131 8.70 4.47 1.71
CA PHE A 131 8.15 5.50 0.83
C PHE A 131 7.54 6.67 1.59
N THR A 132 6.92 6.40 2.74
CA THR A 132 6.34 7.44 3.59
C THR A 132 7.37 8.11 4.48
N GLY A 133 8.52 7.47 4.72
CA GLY A 133 9.53 7.94 5.67
C GLY A 133 9.05 7.91 7.12
N ARG A 134 8.04 7.09 7.44
CA ARG A 134 7.36 7.03 8.74
C ARG A 134 7.25 5.59 9.23
N ASP A 135 7.12 5.44 10.54
CA ASP A 135 6.80 4.14 11.15
C ASP A 135 5.42 3.68 10.66
N VAL A 136 5.35 2.41 10.25
CA VAL A 136 4.12 1.72 9.85
C VAL A 136 3.82 0.63 10.87
N GLU A 137 2.64 0.67 11.45
CA GLU A 137 2.16 -0.32 12.42
C GLU A 137 1.17 -1.28 11.74
N ALA A 138 1.51 -2.57 11.71
CA ALA A 138 0.67 -3.62 11.14
C ALA A 138 -0.14 -4.32 12.25
N VAL A 139 -1.46 -4.14 12.23
CA VAL A 139 -2.37 -4.71 13.23
C VAL A 139 -3.11 -5.89 12.61
N THR A 140 -2.85 -7.11 13.11
CA THR A 140 -3.44 -8.35 12.60
C THR A 140 -4.56 -8.89 13.50
N GLY A 141 -5.48 -9.67 12.92
CA GLY A 141 -6.47 -10.43 13.69
C GLY A 141 -7.59 -9.61 14.34
N SER A 142 -7.86 -8.39 13.86
CA SER A 142 -9.05 -7.62 14.20
C SER A 142 -9.36 -6.60 13.12
N THR A 143 -10.61 -6.11 13.10
CA THR A 143 -11.00 -4.98 12.26
C THR A 143 -11.30 -3.82 13.19
N GLY A 144 -10.71 -2.65 12.93
CA GLY A 144 -11.03 -1.41 13.64
C GLY A 144 -12.53 -1.10 13.58
N THR A 145 -13.21 -1.55 12.53
CA THR A 145 -14.67 -1.46 12.37
C THR A 145 -15.44 -2.15 13.50
N ALA A 146 -15.16 -3.43 13.77
CA ALA A 146 -15.88 -4.17 14.81
C ALA A 146 -15.54 -3.66 16.21
N LEU A 147 -14.27 -3.31 16.44
CA LEU A 147 -13.83 -2.72 17.71
C LEU A 147 -14.47 -1.35 17.95
N GLY A 148 -14.53 -0.49 16.93
CA GLY A 148 -15.18 0.81 16.99
C GLY A 148 -16.67 0.70 17.31
N ALA A 149 -17.38 -0.25 16.70
CA ALA A 149 -18.78 -0.54 17.04
C ALA A 149 -18.93 -0.99 18.50
N GLY A 150 -18.02 -1.84 18.99
CA GLY A 150 -17.98 -2.25 20.39
C GLY A 150 -17.79 -1.08 21.35
N LEU A 151 -16.86 -0.16 21.06
CA LEU A 151 -16.64 1.05 21.86
C LEU A 151 -17.90 1.93 21.93
N LEU A 152 -18.59 2.12 20.81
CA LEU A 152 -19.87 2.85 20.78
C LEU A 152 -20.96 2.17 21.61
N ALA A 153 -20.93 0.84 21.72
CA ALA A 153 -21.83 0.06 22.55
C ALA A 153 -21.40 -0.03 24.03
N GLY A 154 -20.31 0.65 24.42
CA GLY A 154 -19.79 0.65 25.79
C GLY A 154 -18.90 -0.54 26.16
N ALA A 155 -18.43 -1.31 25.17
CA ALA A 155 -17.48 -2.38 25.42
C ALA A 155 -16.08 -1.84 25.73
N THR A 156 -15.37 -2.49 26.64
CA THR A 156 -13.93 -2.26 26.81
C THR A 156 -13.18 -3.04 25.75
N VAL A 157 -12.41 -2.35 24.92
CA VAL A 157 -11.56 -2.96 23.91
C VAL A 157 -10.11 -3.00 24.42
N PRO A 158 -9.42 -4.15 24.37
CA PRO A 158 -8.02 -4.21 24.75
C PRO A 158 -7.15 -3.38 23.80
N GLU A 159 -6.15 -2.68 24.34
CA GLU A 159 -5.10 -2.06 23.52
C GLU A 159 -4.41 -3.14 22.69
N LYS A 160 -4.35 -2.91 21.38
CA LYS A 160 -3.60 -3.74 20.46
C LYS A 160 -2.42 -2.97 19.93
N HIS A 161 -1.25 -3.57 20.06
CA HIS A 161 -0.03 -3.10 19.45
C HIS A 161 0.28 -4.00 18.27
N GLY A 162 0.47 -3.40 17.11
CA GLY A 162 0.88 -4.06 15.89
C GLY A 162 2.40 -4.27 15.80
N ARG A 163 2.83 -4.98 14.77
CA ARG A 163 4.25 -5.06 14.42
C ARG A 163 4.67 -3.74 13.76
N ILE A 164 5.72 -3.12 14.27
CA ILE A 164 6.26 -1.86 13.73
C ILE A 164 7.29 -2.14 12.64
N PHE A 165 7.13 -1.47 11.50
CA PHE A 165 8.05 -1.42 10.38
C PHE A 165 8.61 -0.01 10.28
N LYS A 166 9.94 0.11 10.20
CA LYS A 166 10.64 1.40 10.22
C LYS A 166 11.27 1.68 8.85
N PRO A 167 11.33 2.94 8.41
CA PRO A 167 12.14 3.31 7.26
C PRO A 167 13.62 3.05 7.55
N GLY A 168 14.40 2.75 6.52
CA GLY A 168 15.84 2.52 6.69
C GLY A 168 16.60 2.10 5.43
N SER A 169 15.97 2.07 4.26
CA SER A 169 16.59 1.65 3.01
C SER A 169 16.45 2.70 1.91
N ASP A 170 17.59 3.23 1.47
CA ASP A 170 17.67 4.23 0.41
C ASP A 170 17.31 3.69 -0.98
N THR A 171 17.31 2.36 -1.16
CA THR A 171 17.01 1.72 -2.46
C THR A 171 15.58 2.00 -2.92
N TYR A 172 14.65 2.09 -1.97
CA TYR A 172 13.26 2.46 -2.24
C TYR A 172 13.12 3.89 -2.77
N ALA A 173 13.99 4.82 -2.33
CA ALA A 173 13.92 6.21 -2.80
C ALA A 173 14.22 6.31 -4.31
N ALA A 174 15.19 5.53 -4.81
CA ALA A 174 15.48 5.48 -6.24
C ALA A 174 14.32 4.89 -7.04
N TYR A 175 13.78 3.76 -6.58
CA TYR A 175 12.62 3.11 -7.20
C TYR A 175 11.41 4.04 -7.28
N ARG A 176 11.08 4.74 -6.16
CA ARG A 176 9.97 5.69 -6.12
C ARG A 176 10.14 6.84 -7.11
N ARG A 177 11.34 7.41 -7.22
CA ARG A 177 11.61 8.50 -8.19
C ARG A 177 11.34 8.05 -9.62
N GLN A 178 11.83 6.86 -9.98
CA GLN A 178 11.62 6.32 -11.32
C GLN A 178 10.15 5.99 -11.57
N TRP A 179 9.45 5.40 -10.59
CA TRP A 179 8.03 5.12 -10.69
C TRP A 179 7.20 6.39 -10.92
N LEU A 180 7.46 7.46 -10.17
CA LEU A 180 6.79 8.75 -10.35
C LEU A 180 7.06 9.35 -11.73
N ALA A 181 8.30 9.27 -12.22
CA ALA A 181 8.66 9.77 -13.55
C ALA A 181 7.92 9.06 -14.69
N ASN A 182 7.56 7.78 -14.52
CA ASN A 182 6.83 7.00 -15.53
C ASN A 182 5.30 7.02 -15.34
N THR A 183 4.82 7.60 -14.23
CA THR A 183 3.39 7.74 -13.92
C THR A 183 2.84 9.13 -14.28
N ALA A 184 3.74 10.09 -14.53
CA ALA A 184 3.41 11.45 -14.97
C ALA A 184 2.83 11.51 -16.39
#